data_AF-W7Y3H1-F1
#
_entry.id   AF-W7Y3H1-F1
#
_cell.length_a   1.000
_cell.length_b   1.000
_cell.length_c   1.000
_cell.angle_alpha   90.00
_cell.angle_beta   90.00
_cell.angle_gamma   90.00
#
_symmetry.space_group_name_H-M   'P 1'
#
loop_
_entity.id
_entity.type
_entity.pdbx_description
1 polymer ?
#
loop_
_entity_poly.entity_id
_entity_poly.type
_entity_poly.pdbx_seq_one_letter_code
_entity_poly.pdbx_strand_id
1 'polypeptide(L)'
;MGKGCIITGSNIKNTLKKTAVIPEEIKTKGKLQFIRRKNKDGYFYFIAALKEEDTDIWVSLPHRFKSAVFFHPLDGQIGKASTKQQNGQTCVRIQLKSGQSIILQTYSNKRINTAPWPYMNELAPPFILNNNWSLYFKKSTPAIRDTFTLPQLIPWTKLKHKNAKINMGTAVYSTSFSINIQTSDEWLLDLGDVRETAKIRMNGKDVQTLWSVPYQLFVGPYLKDGLNKIEIEVTGLPANHISNMDKKGVAWRKFKEINFVDLNYQKTGYAHWDVMPAGLNSQVKLIPVNFSPKKNK
;
A
#
# COMPACT_ATOMS: atom_id res chain seq x y z
N MET A 1 8.86 22.59 -49.09
CA MET A 1 7.59 22.48 -48.33
C MET A 1 7.72 21.37 -47.30
N GLY A 2 7.42 21.67 -46.04
CA GLY A 2 7.83 20.85 -44.88
C GLY A 2 6.99 19.60 -44.67
N LYS A 3 7.64 18.50 -44.26
CA LYS A 3 7.03 17.19 -43.93
C LYS A 3 6.18 17.19 -42.63
N GLY A 4 5.88 18.36 -42.07
CA GLY A 4 5.18 18.52 -40.80
C GLY A 4 3.68 18.70 -40.97
N CYS A 5 2.91 18.34 -39.94
CA CYS A 5 1.46 18.55 -39.88
C CYS A 5 1.12 19.31 -38.60
N ILE A 6 0.32 20.39 -38.70
CA ILE A 6 -0.20 21.13 -37.56
C ILE A 6 -1.65 20.68 -37.36
N ILE A 7 -1.95 20.15 -36.18
CA ILE A 7 -3.30 19.73 -35.79
C ILE A 7 -3.75 20.58 -34.62
N THR A 8 -4.82 21.34 -34.81
CA THR A 8 -5.43 22.19 -33.77
C THR A 8 -6.72 21.57 -33.23
N GLY A 9 -7.03 21.85 -31.97
CA GLY A 9 -8.26 21.40 -31.32
C GLY A 9 -8.23 21.68 -29.82
N SER A 10 -9.41 21.85 -29.22
CA SER A 10 -9.57 22.12 -27.78
C SER A 10 -9.56 20.86 -26.91
N ASN A 11 -9.65 19.67 -27.51
CA ASN A 11 -9.66 18.39 -26.79
C ASN A 11 -8.48 17.50 -27.23
N ILE A 12 -7.47 17.38 -26.38
CA ILE A 12 -6.24 16.64 -26.70
C ILE A 12 -6.48 15.18 -27.07
N LYS A 13 -7.46 14.49 -26.46
CA LYS A 13 -7.77 13.10 -26.77
C LYS A 13 -8.31 12.96 -28.19
N ASN A 14 -9.19 13.87 -28.61
CA ASN A 14 -9.72 13.87 -29.98
C ASN A 14 -8.67 14.31 -31.01
N THR A 15 -7.82 15.27 -30.66
CA THR A 15 -6.72 15.72 -31.52
C THR A 15 -5.70 14.60 -31.75
N LEU A 16 -5.32 13.86 -30.71
CA LEU A 16 -4.39 12.73 -30.83
C LEU A 16 -4.96 11.57 -31.65
N LYS A 17 -6.27 11.33 -31.62
CA LYS A 17 -6.92 10.32 -32.49
C LYS A 17 -6.75 10.60 -33.98
N LYS A 18 -6.48 11.85 -34.38
CA LYS A 18 -6.18 12.21 -35.77
C LYS A 18 -4.72 11.91 -36.17
N THR A 19 -3.92 11.37 -35.25
CA THR A 19 -2.53 10.97 -35.48
C THR A 19 -2.39 9.45 -35.42
N ALA A 20 -1.21 8.94 -35.77
CA ALA A 20 -0.85 7.53 -35.57
C ALA A 20 -0.42 7.19 -34.12
N VAL A 21 -0.59 8.12 -33.16
CA VAL A 21 -0.20 7.88 -31.76
C VAL A 21 -1.14 6.86 -31.12
N ILE A 22 -0.56 5.77 -30.65
CA ILE A 22 -1.28 4.73 -29.92
C ILE A 22 -1.33 5.11 -28.43
N PRO A 23 -2.53 5.15 -27.81
CA PRO A 23 -2.67 5.44 -26.39
C PRO A 23 -2.15 4.29 -25.52
N GLU A 24 -1.64 4.62 -24.34
CA GLU A 24 -1.17 3.64 -23.35
C GLU A 24 -2.35 3.12 -22.53
N GLU A 25 -2.69 1.84 -22.69
CA GLU A 25 -3.83 1.21 -21.97
C GLU A 25 -3.62 1.18 -20.45
N ILE A 26 -2.38 1.28 -19.96
CA ILE A 26 -2.05 1.46 -18.54
C ILE A 26 -2.89 2.62 -17.96
N LYS A 27 -2.99 3.75 -18.67
CA LYS A 27 -3.76 4.92 -18.23
C LYS A 27 -5.21 4.87 -18.69
N THR A 28 -5.47 4.61 -19.97
CA THR A 28 -6.81 4.76 -20.55
C THR A 28 -7.78 3.66 -20.13
N LYS A 29 -7.28 2.44 -19.93
CA LYS A 29 -8.06 1.28 -19.50
C LYS A 29 -7.85 0.98 -18.02
N GLY A 30 -6.59 0.96 -17.57
CA GLY A 30 -6.25 0.65 -16.17
C GLY A 30 -6.48 1.77 -15.18
N LYS A 31 -6.62 3.02 -15.66
CA LYS A 31 -6.66 4.23 -14.82
C LYS A 31 -5.45 4.34 -13.89
N LEU A 32 -4.33 3.71 -14.24
CA LEU A 32 -3.07 3.77 -13.49
C LEU A 32 -2.26 4.99 -13.91
N GLN A 33 -1.41 5.49 -13.02
CA GLN A 33 -0.41 6.50 -13.36
C GLN A 33 0.88 5.80 -13.78
N PHE A 34 1.61 6.40 -14.72
CA PHE A 34 2.92 5.87 -15.07
C PHE A 34 3.89 6.94 -15.58
N ILE A 35 5.18 6.66 -15.43
CA ILE A 35 6.26 7.33 -16.14
C ILE A 35 6.95 6.29 -17.02
N ARG A 36 7.17 6.61 -18.29
CA ARG A 36 7.86 5.74 -19.25
C ARG A 36 9.21 6.33 -19.64
N ARG A 37 10.27 5.53 -19.55
CA ARG A 37 11.62 5.88 -20.04
C ARG A 37 12.09 4.84 -21.05
N LYS A 38 12.79 5.27 -22.09
CA LYS A 38 13.41 4.38 -23.09
C LYS A 38 14.82 4.00 -22.65
N ASN A 39 15.24 2.78 -22.92
CA ASN A 39 16.62 2.33 -22.76
C ASN A 39 17.10 1.57 -24.01
N LYS A 40 18.31 1.00 -23.98
CA LYS A 40 18.89 0.24 -25.10
C LYS A 40 18.15 -1.06 -25.45
N ASP A 41 17.46 -1.65 -24.48
CA ASP A 41 16.82 -2.96 -24.60
C ASP A 41 15.29 -2.88 -24.84
N GLY A 42 14.67 -1.74 -24.56
CA GLY A 42 13.22 -1.50 -24.64
C GLY A 42 12.81 -0.28 -23.82
N TYR A 43 11.85 -0.47 -22.90
CA TYR A 43 11.30 0.61 -22.06
C TYR A 43 11.17 0.20 -20.60
N PHE A 44 11.34 1.17 -19.70
CA PHE A 44 10.92 1.11 -18.31
C PHE A 44 9.61 1.86 -18.13
N TYR A 45 8.72 1.26 -17.35
CA TYR A 45 7.51 1.89 -16.85
C TYR A 45 7.56 1.82 -15.33
N PHE A 46 7.51 2.97 -14.65
CA PHE A 46 7.11 3.01 -13.26
C PHE A 46 5.60 3.20 -13.23
N ILE A 47 4.86 2.24 -12.70
CA ILE A 47 3.40 2.20 -12.72
C ILE A 47 2.89 2.28 -11.28
N ALA A 48 1.94 3.17 -11.00
CA ALA A 48 1.39 3.37 -9.66
C ALA A 48 -0.15 3.37 -9.68
N ALA A 49 -0.74 2.65 -8.74
CA ALA A 49 -2.19 2.57 -8.52
C ALA A 49 -2.65 3.67 -7.54
N LEU A 50 -2.64 4.92 -8.00
CA LEU A 50 -3.13 6.08 -7.22
C LEU A 50 -4.67 6.23 -7.35
N LYS A 51 -5.40 5.20 -6.94
CA LYS A 51 -6.86 5.10 -6.97
C LYS A 51 -7.34 4.14 -5.89
N GLU A 52 -8.61 4.19 -5.54
CA GLU A 52 -9.19 3.38 -4.45
C GLU A 52 -9.34 1.91 -4.83
N GLU A 53 -9.58 1.60 -6.10
CA GLU A 53 -9.86 0.23 -6.53
C GLU A 53 -8.60 -0.56 -6.90
N ASP A 54 -8.61 -1.85 -6.56
CA ASP A 54 -7.63 -2.80 -7.04
C ASP A 54 -7.68 -2.96 -8.57
N THR A 55 -6.58 -3.43 -9.14
CA THR A 55 -6.43 -3.61 -10.59
C THR A 55 -5.95 -5.01 -10.90
N ASP A 56 -6.67 -5.71 -11.77
CA ASP A 56 -6.18 -6.93 -12.43
C ASP A 56 -6.66 -6.94 -13.88
N ILE A 57 -5.78 -6.54 -14.80
CA ILE A 57 -6.15 -6.31 -16.20
C ILE A 57 -5.04 -6.70 -17.16
N TRP A 58 -5.44 -7.02 -18.38
CA TRP A 58 -4.54 -7.07 -19.53
C TRP A 58 -4.51 -5.71 -20.23
N VAL A 59 -3.32 -5.14 -20.40
CA VAL A 59 -3.10 -3.90 -21.15
C VAL A 59 -2.19 -4.15 -22.34
N SER A 60 -2.52 -3.58 -23.49
CA SER A 60 -1.57 -3.48 -24.60
C SER A 60 -0.60 -2.32 -24.38
N LEU A 61 0.63 -2.49 -24.85
CA LEU A 61 1.63 -1.42 -24.91
C LEU A 61 1.81 -0.99 -26.36
N PRO A 62 2.07 0.31 -26.63
CA PRO A 62 2.18 0.85 -27.98
C PRO A 62 3.45 0.39 -28.72
N HIS A 63 4.35 -0.33 -28.04
CA HIS A 63 5.60 -0.85 -28.60
C HIS A 63 5.61 -2.36 -28.60
N ARG A 64 6.23 -2.96 -29.62
CA ARG A 64 6.46 -4.40 -29.66
C ARG A 64 7.61 -4.80 -28.73
N PHE A 65 7.45 -5.93 -28.05
CA PHE A 65 8.49 -6.52 -27.21
C PHE A 65 8.40 -8.05 -27.21
N LYS A 66 9.53 -8.72 -27.02
CA LYS A 66 9.63 -10.19 -26.93
C LYS A 66 9.43 -10.72 -25.52
N SER A 67 9.72 -9.94 -24.49
CA SER A 67 9.45 -10.29 -23.09
C SER A 67 9.33 -9.06 -22.20
N ALA A 68 8.72 -9.25 -21.03
CA ALA A 68 8.48 -8.25 -20.02
C ALA A 68 8.84 -8.79 -18.63
N VAL A 69 9.45 -7.97 -17.80
CA VAL A 69 9.89 -8.33 -16.44
C VAL A 69 9.41 -7.26 -15.47
N PHE A 70 8.81 -7.69 -14.38
CA PHE A 70 8.44 -6.86 -13.25
C PHE A 70 9.54 -6.84 -12.20
N PHE A 71 9.65 -5.69 -11.54
CA PHE A 71 10.46 -5.46 -10.35
C PHE A 71 9.57 -4.81 -9.30
N HIS A 72 9.50 -5.42 -8.12
CA HIS A 72 8.79 -4.87 -6.99
C HIS A 72 9.69 -3.89 -6.25
N PRO A 73 9.32 -2.60 -6.16
CA PRO A 73 10.22 -1.57 -5.66
C PRO A 73 10.47 -1.64 -4.14
N LEU A 74 9.65 -2.37 -3.38
CA LEU A 74 9.75 -2.42 -1.92
C LEU A 74 10.58 -3.59 -1.38
N ASP A 75 10.47 -4.77 -1.98
CA ASP A 75 11.14 -6.01 -1.51
C ASP A 75 12.15 -6.57 -2.53
N GLY A 76 12.28 -5.93 -3.69
CA GLY A 76 13.20 -6.34 -4.74
C GLY A 76 12.78 -7.59 -5.51
N GLN A 77 11.56 -8.11 -5.34
CA GLN A 77 11.09 -9.27 -6.09
C GLN A 77 11.13 -9.01 -7.60
N ILE A 78 11.67 -9.96 -8.35
CA ILE A 78 11.78 -9.91 -9.82
C ILE A 78 11.02 -11.09 -10.40
N GLY A 79 10.23 -10.85 -11.45
CA GLY A 79 9.57 -11.94 -12.14
C GLY A 79 9.12 -11.58 -13.55
N LYS A 80 9.10 -12.58 -14.42
CA LYS A 80 8.66 -12.44 -15.81
C LYS A 80 7.15 -12.23 -15.85
N ALA A 81 6.72 -11.10 -16.40
CA ALA A 81 5.31 -10.78 -16.53
C ALA A 81 4.61 -11.74 -17.50
N SER A 82 3.37 -12.08 -17.20
CA SER A 82 2.52 -12.84 -18.13
C SER A 82 2.16 -11.97 -19.33
N THR A 83 2.41 -12.50 -20.52
CA THR A 83 2.15 -11.82 -21.80
C THR A 83 1.27 -12.67 -22.70
N LYS A 84 0.37 -12.06 -23.46
CA LYS A 84 -0.43 -12.74 -24.49
C LYS A 84 -0.50 -11.90 -25.77
N GLN A 85 -0.73 -12.55 -26.91
CA GLN A 85 -1.05 -11.84 -28.15
C GLN A 85 -2.56 -11.64 -28.25
N GLN A 86 -2.99 -10.42 -28.55
CA GLN A 86 -4.39 -10.09 -28.78
C GLN A 86 -4.48 -9.01 -29.86
N ASN A 87 -5.25 -9.25 -30.92
CA ASN A 87 -5.44 -8.31 -32.04
C ASN A 87 -4.11 -7.78 -32.63
N GLY A 88 -3.10 -8.64 -32.76
CA GLY A 88 -1.78 -8.27 -33.29
C GLY A 88 -0.91 -7.43 -32.35
N GLN A 89 -1.33 -7.23 -31.09
CA GLN A 89 -0.57 -6.53 -30.06
C GLN A 89 -0.20 -7.47 -28.91
N THR A 90 0.96 -7.21 -28.29
CA THR A 90 1.38 -7.94 -27.09
C THR A 90 0.82 -7.24 -25.85
N CYS A 91 -0.01 -7.96 -25.11
CA CYS A 91 -0.59 -7.49 -23.86
C CYS A 91 0.19 -8.03 -22.66
N VAL A 92 0.28 -7.22 -21.59
CA VAL A 92 0.84 -7.60 -20.29
C VAL A 92 -0.28 -7.63 -19.26
N ARG A 93 -0.31 -8.66 -18.39
CA ARG A 93 -1.21 -8.67 -17.23
C ARG A 93 -0.59 -7.88 -16.09
N ILE A 94 -1.30 -6.86 -15.62
CA ILE A 94 -0.93 -6.04 -14.46
C ILE A 94 -1.93 -6.32 -13.34
N GLN A 95 -1.41 -6.75 -12.19
CA GLN A 95 -2.17 -6.96 -10.96
C GLN A 95 -1.56 -6.08 -9.86
N LEU A 96 -2.31 -5.10 -9.35
CA LEU A 96 -1.88 -4.15 -8.32
C LEU A 96 -3.04 -3.84 -7.37
N LYS A 97 -2.79 -3.88 -6.07
CA LYS A 97 -3.69 -3.33 -5.07
C LYS A 97 -3.64 -1.79 -5.06
N SER A 98 -4.67 -1.14 -4.55
CA SER A 98 -4.67 0.30 -4.29
C SER A 98 -3.41 0.74 -3.51
N GLY A 99 -2.76 1.81 -3.95
CA GLY A 99 -1.53 2.33 -3.34
C GLY A 99 -0.23 1.64 -3.77
N GLN A 100 -0.30 0.47 -4.43
CA GLN A 100 0.90 -0.23 -4.88
C GLN A 100 1.54 0.43 -6.11
N SER A 101 2.82 0.12 -6.30
CA SER A 101 3.56 0.44 -7.51
C SER A 101 4.41 -0.75 -7.96
N ILE A 102 4.72 -0.78 -9.25
CA ILE A 102 5.57 -1.80 -9.86
C ILE A 102 6.40 -1.17 -10.98
N ILE A 103 7.61 -1.67 -11.16
CA ILE A 103 8.43 -1.32 -12.32
C ILE A 103 8.28 -2.43 -13.34
N LEU A 104 7.91 -2.07 -14.56
CA LEU A 104 7.84 -2.97 -15.72
C LEU A 104 8.94 -2.62 -16.70
N GLN A 105 9.82 -3.57 -17.00
CA GLN A 105 10.78 -3.45 -18.08
C GLN A 105 10.36 -4.33 -19.26
N THR A 106 10.26 -3.74 -20.45
CA THR A 106 10.08 -4.46 -21.70
C THR A 106 11.41 -4.66 -22.41
N TYR A 107 11.53 -5.79 -23.12
CA TYR A 107 12.69 -6.16 -23.91
C TYR A 107 12.26 -6.37 -25.36
N SER A 108 12.64 -5.43 -26.24
CA SER A 108 12.25 -5.42 -27.65
C SER A 108 12.75 -6.66 -28.39
N ASN A 109 14.03 -7.02 -28.19
CA ASN A 109 14.69 -8.05 -29.00
C ASN A 109 15.17 -9.28 -28.21
N LYS A 110 15.01 -9.25 -26.87
CA LYS A 110 15.49 -10.31 -25.97
C LYS A 110 14.31 -11.03 -25.30
N ARG A 111 14.44 -12.34 -25.13
CA ARG A 111 13.57 -13.13 -24.26
C ARG A 111 14.30 -13.37 -22.96
N ILE A 112 13.89 -12.69 -21.90
CA ILE A 112 14.49 -12.89 -20.59
C ILE A 112 13.98 -14.22 -20.02
N ASN A 113 14.92 -15.01 -19.51
CA ASN A 113 14.66 -16.22 -18.77
C ASN A 113 14.85 -15.94 -17.28
N THR A 114 13.74 -15.79 -16.56
CA THR A 114 13.69 -15.62 -15.10
C THR A 114 12.41 -16.27 -14.60
N ALA A 115 12.29 -16.46 -13.30
CA ALA A 115 11.09 -17.02 -12.69
C ALA A 115 9.84 -16.21 -13.12
N PRO A 116 8.70 -16.87 -13.36
CA PRO A 116 7.46 -16.17 -13.65
C PRO A 116 7.02 -15.29 -12.48
N TRP A 117 6.38 -14.17 -12.79
CA TRP A 117 5.78 -13.32 -11.78
C TRP A 117 4.65 -14.07 -11.04
N PRO A 118 4.65 -14.11 -9.70
CA PRO A 118 3.66 -14.86 -8.94
C PRO A 118 2.38 -14.04 -8.80
N TYR A 119 1.43 -14.19 -9.73
CA TYR A 119 0.13 -13.53 -9.62
C TYR A 119 -0.66 -14.15 -8.47
N MET A 120 -1.09 -13.32 -7.53
CA MET A 120 -1.80 -13.77 -6.33
C MET A 120 -3.28 -13.96 -6.64
N ASN A 121 -3.88 -15.05 -6.16
CA ASN A 121 -5.33 -15.21 -6.15
C ASN A 121 -5.80 -15.54 -4.74
N GLU A 122 -6.91 -14.95 -4.34
CA GLU A 122 -7.59 -15.23 -3.08
C GLU A 122 -8.42 -16.53 -3.24
N LEU A 123 -8.27 -17.46 -2.30
CA LEU A 123 -8.85 -18.82 -2.41
C LEU A 123 -10.23 -18.94 -1.76
N ALA A 124 -10.44 -18.21 -0.67
CA ALA A 124 -11.63 -18.30 0.16
C ALA A 124 -11.86 -16.97 0.89
N PRO A 125 -13.05 -16.78 1.50
CA PRO A 125 -13.30 -15.58 2.30
C PRO A 125 -12.25 -15.37 3.39
N PRO A 126 -11.91 -14.11 3.71
CA PRO A 126 -10.94 -13.81 4.75
C PRO A 126 -11.37 -14.31 6.12
N PHE A 127 -10.42 -14.87 6.88
CA PHE A 127 -10.57 -15.09 8.30
C PHE A 127 -10.40 -13.76 9.05
N ILE A 128 -11.45 -13.29 9.71
CA ILE A 128 -11.46 -12.00 10.42
C ILE A 128 -10.99 -12.21 11.86
N LEU A 129 -9.99 -11.43 12.29
CA LEU A 129 -9.50 -11.45 13.68
C LEU A 129 -10.38 -10.53 14.54
N ASN A 130 -11.53 -11.04 14.97
CA ASN A 130 -12.52 -10.34 15.79
C ASN A 130 -12.49 -10.74 17.29
N ASN A 131 -11.40 -11.35 17.75
CA ASN A 131 -11.29 -11.87 19.12
C ASN A 131 -10.71 -10.80 20.06
N ASN A 132 -11.44 -10.45 21.13
CA ASN A 132 -11.02 -9.74 22.35
C ASN A 132 -9.61 -9.14 22.32
N TRP A 133 -9.45 -8.05 21.59
CA TRP A 133 -8.16 -7.38 21.45
C TRP A 133 -7.76 -6.74 22.78
N SER A 134 -6.52 -6.93 23.21
CA SER A 134 -5.92 -6.17 24.30
C SER A 134 -5.08 -5.04 23.71
N LEU A 135 -5.26 -3.83 24.23
CA LEU A 135 -4.51 -2.64 23.84
C LEU A 135 -3.83 -2.04 25.07
N TYR A 136 -2.53 -1.77 24.98
CA TYR A 136 -1.83 -0.88 25.92
C TYR A 136 -0.87 0.04 25.18
N PHE A 137 -0.48 1.16 25.79
CA PHE A 137 0.50 2.07 25.21
C PHE A 137 1.91 1.73 25.70
N LYS A 138 2.79 1.31 24.79
CA LYS A 138 4.22 1.12 25.05
C LYS A 138 4.93 2.47 25.20
N LYS A 139 4.52 3.47 24.41
CA LYS A 139 4.94 4.87 24.53
C LYS A 139 3.71 5.75 24.44
N SER A 140 3.59 6.74 25.31
CA SER A 140 2.37 7.56 25.40
C SER A 140 2.67 8.96 25.90
N THR A 141 2.29 9.98 25.14
CA THR A 141 2.34 11.38 25.57
C THR A 141 1.05 12.10 25.16
N PRO A 142 0.22 12.58 26.10
CA PRO A 142 0.35 12.43 27.56
C PRO A 142 0.23 10.97 28.00
N ALA A 143 0.74 10.62 29.18
CA ALA A 143 0.75 9.23 29.64
C ALA A 143 -0.67 8.61 29.71
N ILE A 144 -0.76 7.36 29.25
CA ILE A 144 -1.89 6.44 29.42
C ILE A 144 -1.27 5.13 29.89
N ARG A 145 -1.66 4.66 31.08
CA ARG A 145 -1.08 3.45 31.70
C ARG A 145 -2.04 2.27 31.72
N ASP A 146 -3.32 2.53 31.44
CA ASP A 146 -4.38 1.55 31.37
C ASP A 146 -4.15 0.54 30.24
N THR A 147 -4.63 -0.68 30.46
CA THR A 147 -4.82 -1.69 29.42
C THR A 147 -6.31 -1.75 29.10
N PHE A 148 -6.64 -1.76 27.82
CA PHE A 148 -8.02 -1.76 27.33
C PHE A 148 -8.33 -3.10 26.68
N THR A 149 -9.49 -3.65 27.00
CA THR A 149 -10.07 -4.77 26.26
C THR A 149 -11.04 -4.22 25.22
N LEU A 150 -10.83 -4.63 23.97
CA LEU A 150 -11.55 -4.13 22.81
C LEU A 150 -12.29 -5.29 22.14
N PRO A 151 -13.63 -5.32 22.17
CA PRO A 151 -14.39 -6.30 21.42
C PRO A 151 -14.25 -6.09 19.90
N GLN A 152 -13.97 -4.85 19.49
CA GLN A 152 -13.68 -4.48 18.11
C GLN A 152 -12.59 -3.42 18.09
N LEU A 153 -11.77 -3.44 17.03
CA LEU A 153 -10.76 -2.43 16.79
C LEU A 153 -11.42 -1.09 16.49
N ILE A 154 -10.95 -0.05 17.19
CA ILE A 154 -11.38 1.33 17.03
C ILE A 154 -10.14 2.23 17.04
N PRO A 155 -10.20 3.41 16.40
CA PRO A 155 -9.18 4.43 16.61
C PRO A 155 -8.97 4.66 18.10
N TRP A 156 -7.71 4.69 18.55
CA TRP A 156 -7.44 4.85 19.98
C TRP A 156 -7.96 6.19 20.51
N THR A 157 -8.22 7.16 19.63
CA THR A 157 -8.80 8.47 19.98
C THR A 157 -10.26 8.35 20.44
N LYS A 158 -10.90 7.20 20.21
CA LYS A 158 -12.24 6.84 20.70
C LYS A 158 -12.23 6.05 22.01
N LEU A 159 -11.06 5.72 22.57
CA LEU A 159 -10.98 5.11 23.90
C LEU A 159 -11.60 6.03 24.95
N LYS A 160 -12.29 5.45 25.93
CA LYS A 160 -12.87 6.16 27.08
C LYS A 160 -11.77 6.56 28.07
N HIS A 161 -10.85 7.43 27.64
CA HIS A 161 -9.75 7.94 28.46
C HIS A 161 -9.48 9.41 28.11
N LYS A 162 -9.28 10.26 29.13
CA LYS A 162 -9.15 11.72 28.98
C LYS A 162 -8.05 12.17 28.01
N ASN A 163 -6.96 11.40 27.93
CA ASN A 163 -5.81 11.73 27.08
C ASN A 163 -5.87 11.11 25.68
N ALA A 164 -6.82 10.22 25.39
CA ALA A 164 -6.86 9.43 24.16
C ALA A 164 -6.88 10.29 22.89
N LYS A 165 -7.69 11.35 22.88
CA LYS A 165 -7.86 12.25 21.73
C LYS A 165 -6.64 13.11 21.41
N ILE A 166 -5.75 13.32 22.39
CA ILE A 166 -4.60 14.22 22.28
C ILE A 166 -3.27 13.46 22.39
N ASN A 167 -3.34 12.13 22.32
CA ASN A 167 -2.19 11.26 22.51
C ASN A 167 -1.34 11.19 21.24
N MET A 168 -0.03 11.23 21.44
CA MET A 168 0.96 10.71 20.50
C MET A 168 1.68 9.54 21.16
N GLY A 169 1.96 8.49 20.41
CA GLY A 169 2.55 7.31 21.01
C GLY A 169 2.62 6.09 20.11
N THR A 170 2.89 4.99 20.78
CA THR A 170 2.99 3.65 20.22
C THR A 170 2.13 2.73 21.07
N ALA A 171 1.07 2.20 20.50
CA ALA A 171 0.17 1.23 21.15
C ALA A 171 0.43 -0.18 20.63
N VAL A 172 0.33 -1.15 21.53
CA VAL A 172 0.46 -2.56 21.22
C VAL A 172 -0.92 -3.19 21.29
N TYR A 173 -1.38 -3.68 20.16
CA TYR A 173 -2.61 -4.45 20.01
C TYR A 173 -2.25 -5.93 20.01
N SER A 174 -2.93 -6.75 20.82
CA SER A 174 -2.66 -8.19 20.87
C SER A 174 -3.94 -9.00 20.94
N THR A 175 -3.93 -10.16 20.28
CA THR A 175 -5.00 -11.15 20.37
C THR A 175 -4.47 -12.54 20.04
N SER A 176 -5.27 -13.56 20.34
CA SER A 176 -5.04 -14.94 19.95
C SER A 176 -6.19 -15.44 19.07
N PHE A 177 -5.87 -16.33 18.13
CA PHE A 177 -6.84 -16.89 17.20
C PHE A 177 -6.41 -18.30 16.79
N SER A 178 -7.38 -19.13 16.40
CA SER A 178 -7.12 -20.47 15.88
C SER A 178 -7.46 -20.54 14.40
N ILE A 179 -6.59 -21.15 13.60
CA ILE A 179 -6.75 -21.25 12.15
C ILE A 179 -6.24 -22.61 11.63
N ASN A 180 -6.87 -23.14 10.57
CA ASN A 180 -6.36 -24.29 9.83
C ASN A 180 -5.55 -23.80 8.62
N ILE A 181 -4.23 -23.94 8.69
CA ILE A 181 -3.33 -23.38 7.67
C ILE A 181 -3.18 -24.26 6.43
N GLN A 182 -3.59 -25.53 6.50
CA GLN A 182 -3.41 -26.51 5.41
C GLN A 182 -4.29 -26.23 4.18
N THR A 183 -5.16 -25.23 4.27
CA THR A 183 -6.12 -24.85 3.24
C THR A 183 -5.52 -23.94 2.15
N SER A 184 -4.25 -23.55 2.23
CA SER A 184 -3.64 -22.57 1.32
C SER A 184 -2.13 -22.73 1.14
N ASP A 185 -1.61 -22.24 0.01
CA ASP A 185 -0.17 -22.19 -0.23
C ASP A 185 0.51 -21.10 0.62
N GLU A 186 -0.22 -20.03 0.93
CA GLU A 186 0.26 -18.86 1.67
C GLU A 186 -0.92 -18.11 2.32
N TRP A 187 -0.62 -17.26 3.30
CA TRP A 187 -1.59 -16.41 3.99
C TRP A 187 -1.16 -14.95 3.94
N LEU A 188 -2.04 -14.08 3.45
CA LEU A 188 -1.86 -12.63 3.46
C LEU A 188 -2.53 -12.04 4.70
N LEU A 189 -1.74 -11.41 5.58
CA LEU A 189 -2.26 -10.57 6.65
C LEU A 189 -2.59 -9.19 6.09
N ASP A 190 -3.83 -8.75 6.28
CA ASP A 190 -4.30 -7.42 5.91
C ASP A 190 -4.75 -6.65 7.17
N LEU A 191 -4.06 -5.55 7.45
CA LEU A 191 -4.36 -4.69 8.59
C LEU A 191 -5.42 -3.62 8.28
N GLY A 192 -5.70 -3.35 7.01
CA GLY A 192 -6.56 -2.27 6.55
C GLY A 192 -6.02 -0.87 6.89
N ASP A 193 -6.78 -0.07 7.63
CA ASP A 193 -6.47 1.32 8.00
C ASP A 193 -5.59 1.37 9.27
N VAL A 194 -4.28 1.53 9.04
CA VAL A 194 -3.25 1.75 10.06
C VAL A 194 -2.85 3.22 10.05
N ARG A 195 -2.76 3.84 11.22
CA ARG A 195 -2.33 5.23 11.42
C ARG A 195 -1.18 5.31 12.43
N GLU A 196 0.09 5.26 12.00
CA GLU A 196 0.59 5.26 10.60
C GLU A 196 1.59 4.15 10.28
N THR A 197 2.27 3.56 11.26
CA THR A 197 3.18 2.42 11.01
C THR A 197 2.84 1.27 11.93
N ALA A 198 2.92 0.05 11.45
CA ALA A 198 2.67 -1.16 12.24
C ALA A 198 3.90 -2.07 12.21
N LYS A 199 4.43 -2.44 13.38
CA LYS A 199 5.38 -3.54 13.53
C LYS A 199 4.63 -4.80 13.95
N ILE A 200 4.78 -5.86 13.17
CA ILE A 200 4.04 -7.11 13.33
C ILE A 200 4.92 -8.16 13.99
N ARG A 201 4.37 -8.80 15.01
CA ARG A 201 4.91 -10.01 15.63
C ARG A 201 3.87 -11.11 15.58
N MET A 202 4.29 -12.30 15.17
CA MET A 202 3.45 -13.49 15.12
C MET A 202 4.13 -14.59 15.92
N ASN A 203 3.41 -15.19 16.87
CA ASN A 203 3.91 -16.26 17.74
C ASN A 203 5.26 -15.91 18.42
N GLY A 204 5.41 -14.65 18.83
CA GLY A 204 6.61 -14.12 19.50
C GLY A 204 7.78 -13.77 18.56
N LYS A 205 7.66 -14.01 17.25
CA LYS A 205 8.68 -13.67 16.25
C LYS A 205 8.37 -12.35 15.56
N ASP A 206 9.37 -11.48 15.41
CA ASP A 206 9.27 -10.28 14.57
C ASP A 206 9.09 -10.69 13.10
N VAL A 207 8.11 -10.10 12.41
CA VAL A 207 7.81 -10.40 10.99
C VAL A 207 8.32 -9.27 10.09
N GLN A 208 7.67 -8.10 10.15
CA GLN A 208 8.03 -6.92 9.37
C GLN A 208 7.39 -5.66 9.96
N THR A 209 7.92 -4.49 9.60
CA THR A 209 7.26 -3.19 9.81
C THR A 209 6.63 -2.69 8.51
N LEU A 210 5.33 -2.45 8.54
CA LEU A 210 4.57 -1.83 7.46
C LEU A 210 4.47 -0.31 7.69
N TRP A 211 4.74 0.46 6.64
CA TRP A 211 4.81 1.92 6.68
C TRP A 211 4.11 2.60 5.49
N SER A 212 3.51 1.82 4.59
CA SER A 212 2.80 2.32 3.42
C SER A 212 1.61 1.44 3.10
N VAL A 213 0.60 2.03 2.45
CA VAL A 213 -0.51 1.27 1.88
C VAL A 213 -0.06 0.42 0.68
N PRO A 214 -0.69 -0.74 0.45
CA PRO A 214 -1.60 -1.42 1.39
C PRO A 214 -0.81 -2.01 2.58
N TYR A 215 -1.40 -1.95 3.79
CA TYR A 215 -0.79 -2.50 5.00
C TYR A 215 -0.95 -4.02 5.05
N GLN A 216 -0.29 -4.71 4.12
CA GLN A 216 -0.40 -6.13 3.89
C GLN A 216 0.98 -6.81 3.84
N LEU A 217 1.05 -8.05 4.31
CA LEU A 217 2.25 -8.89 4.19
C LEU A 217 1.90 -10.39 4.23
N PHE A 218 2.75 -11.21 3.63
CA PHE A 218 2.64 -12.66 3.74
C PHE A 218 3.15 -13.15 5.10
N VAL A 219 2.39 -14.03 5.75
CA VAL A 219 2.67 -14.49 7.12
C VAL A 219 2.64 -16.01 7.28
N GLY A 220 2.40 -16.79 6.23
CA GLY A 220 2.30 -18.26 6.28
C GLY A 220 3.46 -18.94 7.01
N PRO A 221 4.73 -18.59 6.77
CA PRO A 221 5.87 -19.15 7.50
C PRO A 221 5.88 -18.89 9.02
N TYR A 222 5.06 -17.94 9.49
CA TYR A 222 4.97 -17.54 10.90
C TYR A 222 3.72 -18.10 11.58
N LEU A 223 2.77 -18.64 10.83
CA LEU A 223 1.56 -19.26 11.34
C LEU A 223 1.80 -20.72 11.75
N LYS A 224 0.98 -21.20 12.68
CA LYS A 224 0.89 -22.60 13.09
C LYS A 224 -0.53 -23.09 12.84
N ASP A 225 -0.68 -24.39 12.62
CA ASP A 225 -2.01 -24.99 12.67
C ASP A 225 -2.55 -24.91 14.10
N GLY A 226 -3.82 -24.53 14.27
CA GLY A 226 -4.42 -24.27 15.57
C GLY A 226 -4.09 -22.88 16.13
N LEU A 227 -3.71 -22.80 17.40
CA LEU A 227 -3.62 -21.56 18.16
C LEU A 227 -2.40 -20.71 17.78
N ASN A 228 -2.65 -19.44 17.46
CA ASN A 228 -1.66 -18.42 17.14
C ASN A 228 -1.88 -17.17 18.01
N LYS A 229 -0.80 -16.42 18.24
CA LYS A 229 -0.83 -15.10 18.88
C LYS A 229 -0.26 -14.05 17.94
N ILE A 230 -0.94 -12.92 17.79
CA ILE A 230 -0.45 -11.76 17.06
C ILE A 230 -0.29 -10.56 17.99
N GLU A 231 0.78 -9.80 17.77
CA GLU A 231 0.99 -8.49 18.38
C GLU A 231 1.29 -7.48 17.26
N ILE A 232 0.61 -6.34 17.30
CA ILE A 232 0.75 -5.25 16.33
C ILE A 232 1.10 -3.98 17.11
N GLU A 233 2.33 -3.54 16.98
CA GLU A 233 2.81 -2.29 17.57
C GLU A 233 2.57 -1.15 16.57
N VAL A 234 1.54 -0.34 16.80
CA VAL A 234 1.16 0.78 15.95
C VAL A 234 1.69 2.10 16.52
N THR A 235 2.45 2.83 15.72
CA THR A 235 2.94 4.18 16.06
C THR A 235 2.20 5.23 15.23
N GLY A 236 1.62 6.22 15.92
CA GLY A 236 0.85 7.31 15.30
C GLY A 236 1.65 8.61 15.18
N LEU A 237 1.10 9.57 14.43
CA LEU A 237 1.69 10.91 14.29
C LEU A 237 1.48 11.77 15.55
N PRO A 238 2.34 12.78 15.78
CA PRO A 238 2.15 13.74 16.85
C PRO A 238 1.05 14.78 16.58
N ALA A 239 0.35 14.71 15.45
CA ALA A 239 -0.62 15.72 14.98
C ALA A 239 -1.66 16.12 16.04
N ASN A 240 -2.30 15.14 16.69
CA ASN A 240 -3.28 15.38 17.75
C ASN A 240 -2.67 16.05 18.99
N HIS A 241 -1.44 15.66 19.34
CA HIS A 241 -0.74 16.25 20.48
C HIS A 241 -0.30 17.69 20.18
N ILE A 242 0.23 17.93 18.99
CA ILE A 242 0.62 19.25 18.48
C ILE A 242 -0.58 20.20 18.44
N SER A 243 -1.70 19.76 17.87
CA SER A 243 -2.93 20.56 17.85
C SER A 243 -3.38 20.96 19.26
N ASN A 244 -3.31 20.03 20.22
CA ASN A 244 -3.63 20.32 21.63
C ASN A 244 -2.62 21.29 22.27
N MET A 245 -1.32 21.19 21.96
CA MET A 245 -0.33 22.14 22.46
C MET A 245 -0.58 23.56 21.92
N ASP A 246 -0.92 23.68 20.63
CA ASP A 246 -1.30 24.96 20.03
C ASP A 246 -2.58 25.53 20.65
N LYS A 247 -3.61 24.71 20.90
CA LYS A 247 -4.85 25.11 21.61
C LYS A 247 -4.58 25.66 23.02
N LYS A 248 -3.50 25.21 23.67
CA LYS A 248 -3.08 25.63 25.01
C LYS A 248 -2.03 26.75 25.01
N GLY A 249 -1.61 27.23 23.85
CA GLY A 249 -0.55 28.24 23.74
C GLY A 249 0.83 27.76 24.20
N VAL A 250 1.09 26.46 24.20
CA VAL A 250 2.41 25.92 24.59
C VAL A 250 3.46 26.30 23.54
N ALA A 251 4.55 26.92 23.98
CA ALA A 251 5.69 27.23 23.10
C ALA A 251 6.52 25.96 22.78
N TRP A 252 5.99 25.10 21.91
CA TRP A 252 6.65 23.85 21.49
C TRP A 252 7.52 24.02 20.23
N ARG A 253 7.32 25.09 19.44
CA ARG A 253 8.10 25.40 18.24
C ARG A 253 9.46 26.03 18.60
N LYS A 254 10.37 25.23 19.16
CA LYS A 254 11.72 25.66 19.53
C LYS A 254 12.72 25.30 18.43
N PHE A 255 12.71 26.07 17.34
CA PHE A 255 13.57 25.86 16.17
C PHE A 255 14.46 27.08 15.93
N LYS A 256 15.64 26.86 15.32
CA LYS A 256 16.62 27.92 15.01
C LYS A 256 16.15 28.83 13.85
N GLU A 257 15.25 28.33 13.00
CA GLU A 257 14.59 29.07 11.93
C GLU A 257 13.09 29.18 12.21
N ILE A 258 12.56 30.41 12.21
CA ILE A 258 11.20 30.74 12.66
C ILE A 258 10.19 30.92 11.53
N ASN A 259 10.59 30.72 10.28
CA ASN A 259 9.75 30.91 9.09
C ASN A 259 8.92 29.66 8.78
N PHE A 260 8.34 29.03 9.80
CA PHE A 260 7.32 28.01 9.58
C PHE A 260 6.02 28.72 9.19
N VAL A 261 5.76 28.68 7.90
CA VAL A 261 4.51 29.12 7.29
C VAL A 261 3.79 27.92 6.70
N ASP A 262 2.48 28.01 6.56
CA ASP A 262 1.73 27.00 5.81
C ASP A 262 2.04 27.06 4.30
N LEU A 263 1.40 26.18 3.51
CA LEU A 263 1.56 26.15 2.05
C LEU A 263 1.19 27.49 1.37
N ASN A 264 0.46 28.37 2.05
CA ASN A 264 0.05 29.70 1.60
C ASN A 264 0.89 30.83 2.22
N TYR A 265 2.03 30.50 2.82
CA TYR A 265 2.95 31.44 3.45
C TYR A 265 2.36 32.21 4.65
N GLN A 266 1.34 31.67 5.31
CA GLN A 266 0.75 32.29 6.51
C GLN A 266 1.37 31.73 7.79
N LYS A 267 1.64 32.61 8.78
CA LYS A 267 2.05 32.20 10.13
C LYS A 267 0.83 31.63 10.87
N THR A 268 0.58 30.34 10.73
CA THR A 268 -0.59 29.68 11.34
C THR A 268 -0.19 28.57 12.32
N GLY A 269 -1.07 28.37 13.31
CA GLY A 269 -1.03 27.27 14.27
C GLY A 269 -1.90 26.09 13.82
N TYR A 270 -1.75 24.94 14.48
CA TYR A 270 -2.58 23.74 14.27
C TYR A 270 -3.73 23.64 15.29
N ALA A 271 -4.03 24.73 16.00
CA ALA A 271 -5.12 24.78 16.98
C ALA A 271 -6.51 24.56 16.37
N HIS A 272 -6.67 24.75 15.06
CA HIS A 272 -7.93 24.55 14.34
C HIS A 272 -8.12 23.10 13.85
N TRP A 273 -7.10 22.23 13.98
CA TRP A 273 -7.22 20.85 13.53
C TRP A 273 -8.21 20.05 14.38
N ASP A 274 -9.05 19.30 13.68
CA ASP A 274 -9.87 18.25 14.25
C ASP A 274 -9.01 17.08 14.71
N VAL A 275 -9.57 16.25 15.60
CA VAL A 275 -8.90 15.05 16.07
C VAL A 275 -8.83 14.04 14.93
N MET A 276 -7.61 13.70 14.53
CA MET A 276 -7.36 12.67 13.53
C MET A 276 -7.47 11.27 14.15
N PRO A 277 -8.04 10.28 13.45
CA PRO A 277 -7.94 8.87 13.84
C PRO A 277 -6.48 8.44 13.99
N ALA A 278 -6.21 7.54 14.93
CA ALA A 278 -4.87 7.05 15.20
C ALA A 278 -4.93 5.62 15.76
N GLY A 279 -3.90 4.82 15.47
CA GLY A 279 -3.88 3.39 15.81
C GLY A 279 -4.39 2.49 14.69
N LEU A 280 -4.97 1.35 15.07
CA LEU A 280 -5.52 0.35 14.16
C LEU A 280 -7.05 0.51 14.06
N ASN A 281 -7.54 0.96 12.91
CA ASN A 281 -8.89 1.50 12.76
C ASN A 281 -9.87 0.60 12.00
N SER A 282 -9.43 -0.59 11.57
CA SER A 282 -10.22 -1.53 10.79
C SER A 282 -10.07 -2.95 11.31
N GLN A 283 -10.88 -3.85 10.74
CA GLN A 283 -10.73 -5.29 10.97
C GLN A 283 -9.41 -5.78 10.38
N VAL A 284 -8.71 -6.61 11.15
CA VAL A 284 -7.55 -7.37 10.68
C VAL A 284 -8.02 -8.68 10.08
N LYS A 285 -7.47 -9.05 8.93
CA LYS A 285 -7.89 -10.24 8.17
C LYS A 285 -6.68 -11.10 7.83
N LEU A 286 -6.90 -12.41 7.80
CA LEU A 286 -6.01 -13.39 7.17
C LEU A 286 -6.70 -13.91 5.93
N ILE A 287 -6.10 -13.66 4.77
CA ILE A 287 -6.64 -14.05 3.47
C ILE A 287 -5.86 -15.28 2.98
N PRO A 288 -6.53 -16.42 2.75
CA PRO A 288 -5.92 -17.59 2.14
C PRO A 288 -5.63 -17.31 0.66
N VAL A 289 -4.38 -17.51 0.23
CA VAL A 289 -3.97 -17.21 -1.16
C VAL A 289 -3.18 -18.33 -1.82
N ASN A 290 -3.21 -18.34 -3.14
CA ASN A 290 -2.28 -19.09 -3.98
C ASN A 290 -1.60 -18.18 -5.00
N PHE A 291 -0.59 -18.72 -5.68
CA PHE A 291 0.10 -18.02 -6.75
C PHE A 291 -0.04 -18.75 -8.07
N SER A 292 -0.18 -17.98 -9.15
CA SER A 292 -0.23 -18.47 -10.52
C SER A 292 0.84 -17.79 -11.38
N PRO A 293 1.77 -18.54 -11.99
CA PRO A 293 1.99 -19.97 -11.79
C PRO A 293 2.46 -20.28 -10.36
N LYS A 294 2.31 -21.53 -9.91
CA LYS A 294 2.74 -21.93 -8.56
C LYS A 294 4.22 -21.56 -8.36
N LYS A 295 4.54 -20.96 -7.20
CA LYS A 295 5.93 -20.76 -6.81
C LYS A 295 6.59 -22.14 -6.75
N ASN A 296 7.73 -22.30 -7.41
CA ASN A 296 8.58 -23.47 -7.14
C ASN A 296 9.00 -23.38 -5.67
N LYS A 297 8.65 -24.41 -4.89
CA LYS A 297 9.08 -24.54 -3.49
C LYS A 297 10.59 -24.66 -3.40
#